data_AF-A0A7D7QM84-F1
#
_entry.id   AF-A0A7D7QM84-F1
#
_cell.length_a   1.000
_cell.length_b   1.000
_cell.length_c   1.000
_cell.angle_alpha   90.00
_cell.angle_beta   90.00
_cell.angle_gamma   90.00
#
_symmetry.space_group_name_H-M   'P 1'
#
loop_
_entity.id
_entity.type
_entity.pdbx_description
1 polymer ?
#
loop_
_entity_poly.entity_id
_entity_poly.type
_entity_poly.pdbx_seq_one_letter_code
_entity_poly.pdbx_strand_id
1 'polypeptide(L)'
;MLPKNEILDIITTIVVYKFSTLSREEVEAMLGLTLEQTRVYQEAKAEGREEGREEGREEQKAEMLKLTVPLLLKTGMSVEQIAQHLNVDIEAVQLAAQQNT
;
A
#
# COMPACT_ATOMS: atom_id res chain seq x y z
N MET A 1 -24.93 -37.42 -6.00
CA MET A 1 -23.93 -36.35 -6.17
C MET A 1 -24.65 -35.03 -6.18
N LEU A 2 -24.17 -34.02 -5.46
CA LEU A 2 -24.73 -32.68 -5.54
C LEU A 2 -24.49 -32.09 -6.94
N PRO A 3 -25.44 -31.32 -7.50
CA PRO A 3 -25.22 -30.60 -8.74
C PRO A 3 -24.11 -29.54 -8.56
N LYS A 4 -23.37 -29.26 -9.62
CA LYS A 4 -22.18 -28.38 -9.57
C LYS A 4 -22.45 -27.00 -8.96
N ASN A 5 -23.63 -26.44 -9.20
CA ASN A 5 -24.00 -25.12 -8.70
C ASN A 5 -24.19 -25.13 -7.17
N GLU A 6 -24.82 -26.17 -6.61
CA GLU A 6 -24.96 -26.31 -5.16
C GLU A 6 -23.60 -26.49 -4.47
N ILE A 7 -22.66 -27.20 -5.10
CA ILE A 7 -21.28 -27.32 -4.60
C ILE A 7 -20.58 -25.94 -4.60
N LEU A 8 -20.74 -25.17 -5.67
CA LEU A 8 -20.15 -23.84 -5.79
C LEU A 8 -20.72 -22.86 -4.75
N ASP A 9 -22.02 -22.91 -4.49
CA ASP A 9 -22.69 -22.05 -3.51
C ASP A 9 -22.19 -22.32 -2.08
N ILE A 10 -22.03 -23.60 -1.74
CA ILE A 10 -21.48 -24.00 -0.44
C ILE A 10 -20.03 -23.55 -0.30
N ILE A 11 -19.19 -23.77 -1.32
CA ILE A 11 -17.79 -23.32 -1.31
C ILE A 11 -17.71 -21.81 -1.17
N THR A 12 -18.51 -21.06 -1.93
CA THR A 12 -18.54 -19.59 -1.90
C THR A 12 -18.93 -19.09 -0.51
N THR A 13 -19.96 -19.70 0.10
CA THR A 13 -20.38 -19.38 1.46
C THR A 13 -19.25 -19.63 2.46
N ILE A 14 -18.56 -20.77 2.37
CA ILE A 14 -17.44 -21.07 3.26
C ILE A 14 -16.29 -20.07 3.07
N VAL A 15 -15.91 -19.77 1.84
CA VAL A 15 -14.81 -18.82 1.54
C VAL A 15 -15.13 -17.42 2.06
N VAL A 16 -16.34 -16.90 1.82
CA VAL A 16 -16.72 -15.54 2.25
C VAL A 16 -16.84 -15.43 3.77
N TYR A 17 -17.47 -16.41 4.43
CA TYR A 17 -17.78 -16.30 5.86
C TYR A 17 -16.70 -16.86 6.78
N LYS A 18 -16.00 -17.91 6.39
CA LYS A 18 -14.99 -18.55 7.25
C LYS A 18 -13.60 -18.01 6.96
N PHE A 19 -13.21 -17.83 5.71
CA PHE A 19 -11.84 -17.40 5.39
C PHE A 19 -11.59 -15.90 5.57
N SER A 20 -12.63 -15.11 5.84
CA SER A 20 -12.47 -13.69 6.21
C SER A 20 -12.03 -13.48 7.65
N THR A 21 -12.23 -14.44 8.55
CA THR A 21 -11.88 -14.31 9.97
C THR A 21 -10.82 -15.30 10.45
N LEU A 22 -10.51 -16.33 9.65
CA LEU A 22 -9.48 -17.29 9.98
C LEU A 22 -8.08 -16.75 9.67
N SER A 23 -7.13 -17.11 10.51
CA SER A 23 -5.70 -16.93 10.25
C SER A 23 -5.24 -17.82 9.10
N ARG A 24 -4.08 -17.49 8.53
CA ARG A 24 -3.44 -18.28 7.48
C ARG A 24 -3.25 -19.73 7.92
N GLU A 25 -2.74 -19.92 9.13
CA GLU A 25 -2.42 -21.22 9.71
C GLU A 25 -3.66 -22.10 9.84
N GLU A 26 -4.80 -21.52 10.24
CA GLU A 26 -6.07 -22.24 10.33
C GLU A 26 -6.60 -22.68 8.97
N VAL A 27 -6.46 -21.83 7.94
CA VAL A 27 -6.87 -22.17 6.56
C VAL A 27 -5.99 -23.29 5.99
N GLU A 28 -4.67 -23.22 6.19
CA GLU A 28 -3.75 -24.26 5.75
C GLU A 28 -4.04 -25.62 6.42
N ALA A 29 -4.29 -25.61 7.72
CA ALA A 29 -4.67 -26.82 8.47
C ALA A 29 -6.01 -27.40 8.00
N MET A 30 -7.00 -26.56 7.70
CA MET A 30 -8.32 -27.00 7.24
C MET A 30 -8.26 -27.62 5.83
N LEU A 31 -7.42 -27.07 4.95
CA LEU A 31 -7.32 -27.49 3.55
C LEU A 31 -6.21 -28.51 3.29
N GLY A 32 -5.33 -28.75 4.26
CA GLY A 32 -4.20 -29.66 4.13
C GLY A 32 -3.20 -29.24 3.04
N LEU A 33 -3.04 -27.93 2.83
CA LEU A 33 -2.16 -27.36 1.81
C LEU A 33 -1.36 -26.18 2.34
N THR A 34 -0.26 -25.85 1.65
CA THR A 34 0.53 -24.64 1.92
C THR A 34 0.08 -23.51 0.99
N LEU A 35 -0.50 -22.46 1.53
CA LEU A 35 -1.01 -21.31 0.76
C LEU A 35 0.12 -20.59 0.03
N GLU A 36 1.34 -20.57 0.58
CA GLU A 36 2.48 -19.89 -0.03
C GLU A 36 2.87 -20.41 -1.43
N GLN A 37 2.57 -21.68 -1.69
CA GLN A 37 2.84 -22.32 -2.97
C GLN A 37 1.77 -22.01 -4.02
N THR A 38 0.62 -21.46 -3.60
CA THR A 38 -0.48 -21.13 -4.50
C THR A 38 -0.13 -19.90 -5.36
N ARG A 39 -0.56 -19.92 -6.62
CA ARG A 39 -0.38 -18.80 -7.53
C ARG A 39 -1.02 -17.51 -6.99
N VAL A 40 -2.24 -17.63 -6.46
CA VAL A 40 -3.01 -16.51 -5.88
C VAL A 40 -2.24 -15.82 -4.77
N TYR A 41 -1.60 -16.59 -3.86
CA TYR A 41 -0.80 -15.99 -2.80
C TYR A 41 0.45 -15.28 -3.33
N GLN A 42 1.14 -15.87 -4.30
CA GLN A 42 2.35 -15.29 -4.88
C GLN A 42 2.06 -13.98 -5.61
N GLU A 43 0.93 -13.91 -6.31
CA GLU A 43 0.43 -12.71 -6.98
C GLU A 43 0.09 -11.63 -5.95
N ALA A 44 -0.75 -11.93 -4.96
CA ALA A 44 -1.09 -10.98 -3.90
C ALA A 44 0.14 -10.45 -3.15
N LYS A 45 1.15 -11.31 -2.89
CA LYS A 45 2.43 -10.91 -2.27
C LYS A 45 3.31 -10.09 -3.23
N ALA A 46 3.18 -10.26 -4.54
CA ALA A 46 3.87 -9.43 -5.52
C ALA A 46 3.22 -8.04 -5.59
N GLU A 47 1.90 -7.97 -5.69
CA GLU A 47 1.10 -6.74 -5.68
C GLU A 47 1.39 -5.91 -4.42
N GLY A 48 1.26 -6.49 -3.22
CA GLY A 48 1.55 -5.76 -1.98
C GLY A 48 3.01 -5.29 -1.84
N ARG A 49 3.97 -5.96 -2.52
CA ARG A 49 5.37 -5.48 -2.58
C ARG A 49 5.55 -4.35 -3.59
N GLU A 50 4.70 -4.25 -4.60
CA GLU A 50 4.71 -3.15 -5.55
C GLU A 50 4.06 -1.92 -4.91
N GLU A 51 2.87 -2.08 -4.34
CA GLU A 51 2.16 -1.05 -3.56
C GLU A 51 3.06 -0.49 -2.45
N GLY A 52 3.63 -1.34 -1.60
CA GLY A 52 4.51 -0.88 -0.52
C GLY A 52 5.79 -0.18 -1.00
N ARG A 53 6.26 -0.45 -2.23
CA ARG A 53 7.38 0.32 -2.82
C ARG A 53 6.93 1.66 -3.36
N GLU A 54 5.71 1.76 -3.87
CA GLU A 54 5.13 3.03 -4.33
C GLU A 54 4.85 3.94 -3.13
N GLU A 55 4.15 3.43 -2.11
CA GLU A 55 3.91 4.12 -0.85
C GLU A 55 5.22 4.57 -0.20
N GLY A 56 6.21 3.68 -0.08
CA GLY A 56 7.50 4.03 0.50
C GLY A 56 8.27 5.11 -0.28
N ARG A 57 8.08 5.23 -1.60
CA ARG A 57 8.68 6.32 -2.38
C ARG A 57 7.98 7.65 -2.14
N GLU A 58 6.65 7.65 -2.08
CA GLU A 58 5.87 8.85 -1.78
C GLU A 58 6.13 9.34 -0.35
N GLU A 59 6.21 8.43 0.63
CA GLU A 59 6.60 8.76 2.01
C GLU A 59 8.00 9.37 2.07
N GLN A 60 9.00 8.76 1.41
CA GLN A 60 10.36 9.30 1.36
C GLN A 60 10.42 10.69 0.71
N LYS A 61 9.65 10.90 -0.37
CA LYS A 61 9.54 12.20 -1.04
C LYS A 61 8.93 13.24 -0.10
N ALA A 62 7.84 12.90 0.60
CA ALA A 62 7.19 13.78 1.55
C ALA A 62 8.10 14.13 2.73
N GLU A 63 8.82 13.14 3.30
CA GLU A 63 9.77 13.35 4.39
C GLU A 63 10.94 14.24 3.95
N MET A 64 11.48 14.02 2.75
CA MET A 64 12.52 14.87 2.16
C MET A 64 12.04 16.31 2.03
N LEU A 65 10.84 16.55 1.52
CA LEU A 65 10.27 17.91 1.40
C LEU A 65 10.09 18.55 2.77
N LYS A 66 9.59 17.81 3.76
CA LYS A 66 9.39 18.31 5.13
C LYS A 66 10.68 18.81 5.78
N LEU A 67 11.81 18.16 5.49
CA LEU A 67 13.13 18.55 6.01
C LEU A 67 13.77 19.68 5.20
N THR A 68 13.65 19.65 3.88
CA THR A 68 14.39 20.55 2.98
C THR A 68 13.68 21.89 2.74
N VAL A 69 12.36 21.88 2.55
CA VAL A 69 11.59 23.10 2.21
C VAL A 69 11.79 24.22 3.25
N PRO A 70 11.68 23.99 4.57
CA PRO A 70 11.89 25.04 5.57
C PRO A 70 13.31 25.64 5.52
N LEU A 71 14.32 24.81 5.26
CA LEU A 71 15.71 25.24 5.16
C LEU A 71 15.91 26.14 3.93
N LEU A 72 15.34 25.75 2.79
CA LEU A 72 15.43 26.52 1.55
C LEU A 72 14.68 27.86 1.67
N LEU A 73 13.50 27.87 2.30
CA LEU A 73 12.79 29.11 2.62
C LEU A 73 13.62 30.03 3.53
N LYS A 74 14.28 29.47 4.55
CA LYS A 74 15.18 30.23 5.44
C LYS A 74 16.38 30.84 4.72
N THR A 75 16.84 30.21 3.63
CA THR A 75 17.89 30.78 2.76
C THR A 75 17.38 31.86 1.80
N GLY A 76 16.08 32.14 1.79
CA GLY A 76 15.46 33.21 0.98
C GLY A 76 14.92 32.76 -0.38
N MET A 77 14.85 31.45 -0.66
CA MET A 77 14.19 30.94 -1.86
C MET A 77 12.67 31.09 -1.75
N SER A 78 11.99 31.39 -2.85
CA SER A 78 10.52 31.38 -2.91
C SER A 78 9.96 29.97 -3.09
N VAL A 79 8.67 29.79 -2.78
CA VAL A 79 7.95 28.51 -2.96
C VAL A 79 8.01 28.05 -4.42
N GLU A 80 7.85 28.97 -5.37
CA GLU A 80 7.88 28.70 -6.81
C GLU A 80 9.27 28.25 -7.25
N GLN A 81 10.32 28.90 -6.74
CA GLN A 81 11.69 28.49 -7.01
C GLN A 81 11.96 27.10 -6.46
N ILE A 82 11.54 26.79 -5.23
CA ILE A 82 11.74 25.47 -4.62
C ILE A 82 11.00 24.40 -5.43
N ALA A 83 9.74 24.63 -5.80
CA ALA A 83 8.96 23.73 -6.64
C ALA A 83 9.67 23.43 -7.96
N GLN A 84 10.20 24.46 -8.62
CA GLN A 84 10.95 24.32 -9.87
C GLN A 84 12.26 23.54 -9.69
N HIS A 85 13.04 23.82 -8.63
CA HIS A 85 14.35 23.16 -8.40
C HIS A 85 14.20 21.71 -7.96
N LEU A 86 13.18 21.40 -7.17
CA LEU A 86 12.91 20.04 -6.69
C LEU A 86 12.01 19.26 -7.65
N ASN A 87 11.52 19.89 -8.72
CA ASN A 87 10.58 19.32 -9.69
C ASN A 87 9.37 18.67 -9.00
N VAL A 88 8.74 19.43 -8.12
CA VAL A 88 7.53 19.02 -7.38
C VAL A 88 6.46 20.09 -7.51
N ASP A 89 5.21 19.71 -7.25
CA ASP A 89 4.10 20.66 -7.27
C ASP A 89 4.23 21.72 -6.18
N ILE A 90 3.77 22.93 -6.51
CA ILE A 90 3.73 24.07 -5.59
C ILE A 90 2.95 23.71 -4.32
N GLU A 91 1.85 22.96 -4.46
CA GLU A 91 1.05 22.50 -3.32
C GLU A 91 1.85 21.62 -2.34
N ALA A 92 2.70 20.73 -2.85
CA ALA A 92 3.55 19.87 -2.03
C ALA A 92 4.57 20.70 -1.23
N VAL A 93 5.14 21.75 -1.84
CA VAL A 93 6.05 22.68 -1.16
C VAL A 93 5.31 23.48 -0.09
N GLN A 94 4.11 23.99 -0.39
CA GLN A 94 3.29 24.72 0.58
C GLN A 94 2.92 23.86 1.78
N LEU A 95 2.51 22.62 1.55
CA LEU A 95 2.18 21.67 2.61
C LEU A 95 3.40 21.40 3.51
N ALA A 96 4.58 21.17 2.91
CA ALA A 96 5.82 20.96 3.65
C ALA A 96 6.26 22.20 4.46
N ALA A 97 5.94 23.41 3.97
CA ALA A 97 6.23 24.67 4.67
C ALA A 97 5.34 24.88 5.92
N GLN A 98 4.08 24.45 5.88
CA GLN A 98 3.11 24.66 6.98
C GLN A 98 3.38 23.77 8.20
N GLN A 99 4.02 22.62 8.00
CA GLN A 99 4.20 21.60 9.04
C GLN A 99 5.31 21.90 10.07
N ASN A 100 5.99 23.05 9.96
CA ASN A 100 7.04 23.48 10.91
C ASN A 100 6.68 24.77 11.67
N THR A 101 5.38 25.10 11.77
CA THR A 101 4.87 26.19 12.63
C THR A 101 4.45 25.68 13.99
#